data_AF-A0A1F7W3N4-F1
#
_entry.id   AF-A0A1F7W3N4-F1
#
_cell.length_a   1.000
_cell.length_b   1.000
_cell.length_c   1.000
_cell.angle_alpha   90.00
_cell.angle_beta   90.00
_cell.angle_gamma   90.00
#
_symmetry.space_group_name_H-M   'P 1'
#
loop_
_entity.id
_entity.type
_entity.pdbx_description
1 polymer ?
#
loop_
_entity_poly.entity_id
_entity_poly.type
_entity_poly.pdbx_seq_one_letter_code
_entity_poly.pdbx_strand_id
1 'polypeptide(L)'
;MKRVLYSLFFFFYVSLLITERAYALPAHIDGFGIFTFKSSVPAAASKDAARAYARDIKAKGFSFAMVKSHDGSSWGTKVNGKWVPCFSKDLAEAFHAENMRVYSYFTARLQNDNSIVESVRLAALTLDMGADGVIIDDLGLFGLEASKWEKVFSLLRKETDARKDKILMSSTFPHLSNVKKRLWGITFKYSDYFLPQNYWMQFEAFDGHGKKKTMDPAHVLAYGQNQFDNMRARYPDSPCKLIPIGRTYGTNTNAASINRFINSAARFYHGAGLFVIEKEPAGGGWPALKTAMTAFKPGRKLSESLSCFDQVNGPCRDTPDKPAVSTPMPTEKKKGDKVLIANKKNPPQKQDPPTPLKKKIRFSPENEQSFKF
;
A
#
# COMPACT_ATOMS: atom_id res chain seq x y z
N MET A 1 29.75 -18.29 47.87
CA MET A 1 28.39 -17.90 47.44
C MET A 1 28.26 -16.45 46.98
N LYS A 2 28.70 -15.42 47.73
CA LYS A 2 28.48 -14.00 47.35
C LYS A 2 28.97 -13.61 45.95
N ARG A 3 30.13 -14.10 45.49
CA ARG A 3 30.69 -13.78 44.16
C ARG A 3 29.82 -14.26 42.98
N VAL A 4 29.13 -15.40 43.12
CA VAL A 4 28.28 -15.96 42.06
C VAL A 4 27.00 -15.14 41.90
N LEU A 5 26.45 -14.62 43.01
CA LEU A 5 25.29 -13.73 42.99
C LEU A 5 25.57 -12.40 42.28
N TYR A 6 26.74 -11.78 42.53
CA TYR A 6 27.11 -10.53 41.84
C TYR A 6 27.29 -10.73 40.33
N SER A 7 27.87 -11.87 39.92
CA SER A 7 28.01 -12.19 38.49
C SER A 7 26.65 -12.39 37.82
N LEU A 8 25.73 -13.13 38.43
CA LEU A 8 24.37 -13.32 37.90
C LEU A 8 23.59 -12.01 37.82
N PHE A 9 23.69 -11.15 38.84
CA PHE A 9 23.04 -9.84 38.83
C PHE A 9 23.63 -8.90 37.79
N PHE A 10 24.96 -8.93 37.60
CA PHE A 10 25.64 -8.18 36.55
C PHE A 10 25.24 -8.66 35.16
N PHE A 11 25.20 -9.97 34.90
CA PHE A 11 24.72 -10.52 33.62
C PHE A 11 23.25 -10.20 33.35
N PHE A 12 22.40 -10.22 34.39
CA PHE A 12 21.00 -9.81 34.27
C PHE A 12 20.87 -8.32 33.95
N TYR A 13 21.65 -7.46 34.60
CA TYR A 13 21.65 -6.01 34.37
C TYR A 13 22.22 -5.63 32.99
N VAL A 14 23.30 -6.29 32.56
CA VAL A 14 23.86 -6.14 31.21
C VAL A 14 22.87 -6.65 30.16
N SER A 15 22.17 -7.77 30.42
CA SER A 15 21.13 -8.28 29.53
C SER A 15 19.96 -7.31 29.43
N LEU A 16 19.51 -6.71 30.54
CA LEU A 16 18.48 -5.66 30.59
C LEU A 16 18.90 -4.43 29.77
N LEU A 17 20.12 -3.93 29.97
CA LEU A 17 20.67 -2.79 29.23
C LEU A 17 20.85 -3.07 27.73
N ILE A 18 21.16 -4.33 27.36
CA ILE A 18 21.24 -4.76 25.96
C ILE A 18 19.84 -4.88 25.35
N THR A 19 18.83 -5.35 26.10
CA THR A 19 17.43 -5.41 25.63
C THR A 19 16.79 -4.02 25.50
N GLU A 20 17.08 -3.07 26.40
CA GLU A 20 16.62 -1.68 26.22
C GLU A 20 17.29 -1.02 25.00
N ARG A 21 18.52 -1.41 24.66
CA ARG A 21 19.22 -0.98 23.43
C ARG A 21 18.88 -1.79 22.19
N ALA A 22 18.10 -2.86 22.26
CA ALA A 22 17.70 -3.63 21.07
C ALA A 22 16.82 -2.82 20.10
N TYR A 23 16.26 -1.68 20.56
CA TYR A 23 15.60 -0.68 19.72
C TYR A 23 16.53 0.34 19.06
N ALA A 24 17.83 0.32 19.35
CA ALA A 24 18.84 1.18 18.72
C ALA A 24 19.21 0.75 17.29
N LEU A 25 18.57 -0.30 16.76
CA LEU A 25 18.61 -0.55 15.33
C LEU A 25 17.78 0.54 14.61
N PRO A 26 18.30 1.12 13.52
CA PRO A 26 17.53 2.03 12.68
C PRO A 26 16.15 1.45 12.35
N ALA A 27 15.13 2.30 12.23
CA ALA A 27 13.82 1.81 11.84
C ALA A 27 13.91 0.98 10.55
N HIS A 28 13.22 -0.15 10.56
CA HIS A 28 13.21 -1.10 9.46
C HIS A 28 11.88 -1.84 9.48
N ILE A 29 11.46 -2.32 8.32
CA ILE A 29 10.30 -3.20 8.21
C ILE A 29 10.77 -4.64 8.24
N ASP A 30 10.34 -5.36 9.27
CA ASP A 30 10.49 -6.81 9.41
C ASP A 30 9.18 -7.43 9.91
N GLY A 31 8.90 -8.64 9.46
CA GLY A 31 7.68 -9.37 9.79
C GLY A 31 6.48 -8.94 8.96
N PHE A 32 5.30 -9.13 9.51
CA PHE A 32 4.04 -8.92 8.81
C PHE A 32 3.22 -7.81 9.46
N GLY A 33 2.74 -6.84 8.70
CA GLY A 33 2.04 -5.68 9.26
C GLY A 33 0.70 -5.35 8.63
N ILE A 34 0.12 -4.26 9.13
CA ILE A 34 -1.27 -3.87 8.85
C ILE A 34 -1.36 -2.37 8.56
N PHE A 35 -2.05 -1.98 7.48
CA PHE A 35 -2.57 -0.62 7.34
C PHE A 35 -3.95 -0.50 7.97
N THR A 36 -4.15 0.58 8.71
CA THR A 36 -5.38 0.83 9.48
C THR A 36 -6.15 2.01 8.90
N PHE A 37 -7.48 2.01 8.98
CA PHE A 37 -8.27 3.22 8.68
C PHE A 37 -8.27 4.18 9.86
N LYS A 38 -8.44 5.48 9.57
CA LYS A 38 -8.66 6.52 10.60
C LYS A 38 -9.78 6.13 11.57
N SER A 39 -10.90 5.60 11.05
CA SER A 39 -12.05 5.14 11.84
C SER A 39 -11.75 3.94 12.74
N SER A 40 -10.73 3.15 12.40
CA SER A 40 -10.34 1.95 13.16
C SER A 40 -9.29 2.23 14.25
N VAL A 41 -8.77 3.46 14.30
CA VAL A 41 -7.76 3.87 15.27
C VAL A 41 -8.48 4.64 16.37
N PRO A 42 -8.30 4.30 17.66
CA PRO A 42 -8.93 5.04 18.74
C PRO A 42 -8.44 6.50 18.70
N ALA A 43 -9.32 7.40 18.25
CA ALA A 43 -9.00 8.81 18.12
C ALA A 43 -8.84 9.44 19.51
N ALA A 44 -7.61 9.74 19.93
CA ALA A 44 -7.31 10.48 21.17
C ALA A 44 -8.08 10.01 22.43
N ALA A 45 -8.53 8.75 22.46
CA ALA A 45 -9.62 8.33 23.34
C ALA A 45 -9.14 8.14 24.79
N SER A 46 -7.93 7.61 24.97
CA SER A 46 -7.16 7.55 26.21
C SER A 46 -5.89 6.72 25.97
N LYS A 47 -4.93 6.79 26.91
CA LYS A 47 -3.76 5.90 26.95
C LYS A 47 -4.16 4.42 27.02
N ASP A 48 -5.23 4.10 27.73
CA ASP A 48 -5.70 2.72 27.87
C ASP A 48 -6.34 2.19 26.59
N ALA A 49 -7.09 3.04 25.86
CA ALA A 49 -7.61 2.68 24.55
C ALA A 49 -6.48 2.39 23.53
N ALA A 50 -5.42 3.20 23.54
CA ALA A 50 -4.24 2.98 22.71
C ALA A 50 -3.55 1.64 23.02
N ARG A 51 -3.35 1.34 24.32
CA ARG A 51 -2.78 0.06 24.77
C ARG A 51 -3.63 -1.15 24.39
N ALA A 52 -4.94 -1.07 24.61
CA ALA A 52 -5.87 -2.13 24.24
C ALA A 52 -5.82 -2.40 22.73
N TYR A 53 -5.76 -1.34 21.92
CA TYR A 53 -5.63 -1.45 20.47
C TYR A 53 -4.31 -2.10 20.04
N ALA A 54 -3.17 -1.65 20.56
CA ALA A 54 -1.87 -2.24 20.26
C ALA A 54 -1.81 -3.73 20.62
N ARG A 55 -2.36 -4.11 21.80
CA ARG A 55 -2.49 -5.51 22.23
C ARG A 55 -3.34 -6.35 21.29
N ASP A 56 -4.48 -5.81 20.86
CA ASP A 56 -5.37 -6.50 19.92
C ASP A 56 -4.68 -6.75 18.57
N ILE A 57 -3.98 -5.75 18.03
CA ILE A 57 -3.19 -5.90 16.80
C ILE A 57 -2.06 -6.93 16.99
N LYS A 58 -1.33 -6.89 18.11
CA LYS A 58 -0.30 -7.87 18.44
C LYS A 58 -0.88 -9.29 18.57
N ALA A 59 -2.03 -9.41 19.24
CA ALA A 59 -2.70 -10.68 19.48
C ALA A 59 -3.13 -11.37 18.17
N LYS A 60 -3.42 -10.59 17.13
CA LYS A 60 -3.70 -11.09 15.77
C LYS A 60 -2.46 -11.60 15.05
N GLY A 61 -1.25 -11.30 15.51
CA GLY A 61 0.02 -11.80 14.96
C GLY A 61 0.79 -10.78 14.12
N PHE A 62 0.39 -9.50 14.12
CA PHE A 62 1.11 -8.45 13.41
C PHE A 62 2.37 -8.00 14.18
N SER A 63 3.41 -7.63 13.42
CA SER A 63 4.72 -7.19 13.92
C SER A 63 4.90 -5.68 13.86
N PHE A 64 4.16 -5.01 12.96
CA PHE A 64 4.12 -3.56 12.87
C PHE A 64 2.75 -3.06 12.42
N ALA A 65 2.47 -1.78 12.67
CA ALA A 65 1.26 -1.11 12.22
C ALA A 65 1.59 0.12 11.36
N MET A 66 0.75 0.38 10.37
CA MET A 66 0.78 1.56 9.51
C MET A 66 -0.53 2.30 9.73
N VAL A 67 -0.46 3.38 10.50
CA VAL A 67 -1.61 4.10 11.04
C VAL A 67 -1.96 5.28 10.14
N LYS A 68 -3.20 5.38 9.67
CA LYS A 68 -3.62 6.51 8.84
C LYS A 68 -3.69 7.77 9.69
N SER A 69 -2.71 8.65 9.55
CA SER A 69 -2.65 9.89 10.32
C SER A 69 -3.53 10.98 9.74
N HIS A 70 -3.76 11.00 8.42
CA HIS A 70 -4.74 11.87 7.79
C HIS A 70 -5.05 11.40 6.37
N ASP A 71 -6.27 11.65 5.90
CA ASP A 71 -6.64 11.37 4.53
C ASP A 71 -6.86 12.68 3.74
N GLY A 72 -6.58 12.64 2.43
CA GLY A 72 -6.63 13.83 1.57
C GLY A 72 -8.03 14.36 1.28
N SER A 73 -9.08 13.63 1.69
CA SER A 73 -10.51 13.97 1.54
C SER A 73 -11.17 14.40 2.85
N SER A 74 -10.63 13.96 3.98
CA SER A 74 -11.09 14.06 5.35
C SER A 74 -9.80 14.15 6.19
N TRP A 75 -9.32 15.38 6.18
CA TRP A 75 -8.14 15.84 6.88
C TRP A 75 -8.11 15.34 8.33
N GLY A 76 -6.92 15.41 8.96
CA GLY A 76 -6.85 15.37 10.42
C GLY A 76 -7.91 16.29 11.06
N THR A 77 -8.24 16.11 12.33
CA THR A 77 -9.29 16.97 12.90
C THR A 77 -8.76 18.40 13.00
N LYS A 78 -9.50 19.41 12.50
CA LYS A 78 -9.19 20.79 12.85
C LYS A 78 -9.55 20.98 14.32
N VAL A 79 -8.54 21.24 15.14
CA VAL A 79 -8.74 21.64 16.53
C VAL A 79 -8.34 23.10 16.61
N ASN A 80 -9.29 23.97 16.95
CA ASN A 80 -9.08 25.42 17.04
C ASN A 80 -8.44 26.02 15.77
N GLY A 81 -8.95 25.62 14.60
CA GLY A 81 -8.46 26.09 13.30
C GLY A 81 -7.14 25.47 12.82
N LYS A 82 -6.45 24.67 13.65
CA LYS A 82 -5.18 24.00 13.31
C LYS A 82 -5.39 22.53 13.00
N TRP A 83 -4.71 22.03 11.97
CA TRP A 83 -4.72 20.62 11.64
C TRP A 83 -3.90 19.81 12.64
N VAL A 84 -4.47 18.70 13.10
CA VAL A 84 -3.83 17.75 14.02
C VAL A 84 -3.90 16.34 13.40
N PRO A 85 -2.79 15.58 13.37
CA PRO A 85 -2.82 14.22 12.86
C PRO A 85 -3.69 13.31 13.75
N CYS A 86 -4.32 12.31 13.15
CA CYS A 86 -4.96 11.18 13.84
C CYS A 86 -3.90 10.14 14.27
N PHE A 87 -2.84 10.65 14.89
CA PHE A 87 -1.73 9.90 15.44
C PHE A 87 -1.34 10.60 16.74
N SER A 88 -1.04 9.85 17.78
CA SER A 88 -0.70 10.42 19.09
C SER A 88 0.53 9.77 19.68
N LYS A 89 1.15 10.46 20.63
CA LYS A 89 2.27 9.92 21.39
C LYS A 89 1.89 8.65 22.16
N ASP A 90 0.71 8.65 22.80
CA ASP A 90 0.22 7.47 23.52
C ASP A 90 0.02 6.26 22.60
N LEU A 91 -0.38 6.48 21.34
CA LEU A 91 -0.50 5.41 20.36
C LEU A 91 0.88 4.83 20.01
N ALA A 92 1.89 5.69 19.81
CA ALA A 92 3.25 5.23 19.55
C ALA A 92 3.81 4.43 20.73
N GLU A 93 3.73 4.98 21.94
CA GLU A 93 4.16 4.32 23.17
C GLU A 93 3.45 2.98 23.38
N ALA A 94 2.16 2.89 23.04
CA ALA A 94 1.40 1.64 23.15
C ALA A 94 1.91 0.55 22.19
N PHE A 95 2.17 0.87 20.92
CA PHE A 95 2.74 -0.10 19.98
C PHE A 95 4.16 -0.53 20.39
N HIS A 96 4.99 0.42 20.81
CA HIS A 96 6.34 0.12 21.28
C HIS A 96 6.35 -0.78 22.52
N ALA A 97 5.41 -0.58 23.45
CA ALA A 97 5.24 -1.45 24.63
C ALA A 97 4.89 -2.91 24.28
N GLU A 98 4.24 -3.14 23.13
CA GLU A 98 3.91 -4.47 22.61
C GLU A 98 4.99 -5.05 21.68
N ASN A 99 6.17 -4.42 21.68
CA ASN A 99 7.27 -4.68 20.78
C ASN A 99 6.85 -4.68 19.31
N MET A 100 6.19 -3.60 18.89
CA MET A 100 5.77 -3.36 17.51
C MET A 100 6.26 -2.02 17.03
N ARG A 101 6.76 -1.97 15.79
CA ARG A 101 7.01 -0.69 15.09
C ARG A 101 5.69 -0.09 14.62
N VAL A 102 5.63 1.23 14.56
CA VAL A 102 4.45 1.96 14.13
C VAL A 102 4.82 3.10 13.19
N TYR A 103 4.17 3.11 12.04
CA TYR A 103 4.40 4.08 10.97
C TYR A 103 3.16 4.94 10.78
N SER A 104 3.35 6.21 10.48
CA SER A 104 2.28 7.13 10.12
C SER A 104 2.13 7.13 8.59
N TYR A 105 0.94 6.90 8.05
CA TYR A 105 0.69 7.05 6.62
C TYR A 105 -0.37 8.09 6.32
N PHE A 106 -0.22 8.76 5.17
CA PHE A 106 -1.10 9.86 4.79
C PHE A 106 -1.16 10.11 3.29
N THR A 107 -2.25 10.77 2.86
CA THR A 107 -2.36 11.29 1.50
C THR A 107 -1.80 12.70 1.43
N ALA A 108 -0.71 12.90 0.69
CA ALA A 108 -0.07 14.20 0.56
C ALA A 108 -0.95 15.23 -0.18
N ARG A 109 -0.94 16.49 0.29
CA ARG A 109 -1.59 17.61 -0.39
C ARG A 109 -0.67 18.28 -1.38
N LEU A 110 -1.08 18.29 -2.62
CA LEU A 110 -0.25 18.76 -3.73
C LEU A 110 -0.94 19.85 -4.55
N GLN A 111 -1.96 20.52 -4.00
CA GLN A 111 -2.66 21.62 -4.69
C GLN A 111 -1.73 22.82 -4.91
N ASN A 112 -1.03 23.26 -3.85
CA ASN A 112 -0.09 24.38 -3.85
C ASN A 112 1.01 24.18 -2.81
N ASP A 113 2.03 25.04 -2.83
CA ASP A 113 3.20 24.97 -1.96
C ASP A 113 2.86 24.99 -0.46
N ASN A 114 1.92 25.84 -0.05
CA ASN A 114 1.48 25.91 1.34
C ASN A 114 0.86 24.59 1.81
N SER A 115 0.13 23.91 0.92
CA SER A 115 -0.46 22.61 1.21
C SER A 115 0.60 21.51 1.31
N ILE A 116 1.65 21.57 0.49
CA ILE A 116 2.80 20.66 0.56
C ILE A 116 3.52 20.83 1.90
N VAL A 117 3.87 22.06 2.25
CA VAL A 117 4.57 22.38 3.52
C VAL A 117 3.74 21.93 4.72
N GLU A 118 2.43 22.16 4.70
CA GLU A 118 1.54 21.72 5.77
C GLU A 118 1.48 20.18 5.89
N SER A 119 1.46 19.45 4.76
CA SER A 119 1.52 17.98 4.77
C SER A 119 2.82 17.46 5.40
N VAL A 120 3.95 18.06 5.02
CA VAL A 120 5.27 17.75 5.59
C VAL A 120 5.29 18.04 7.08
N ARG A 121 4.76 19.20 7.50
CA ARG A 121 4.69 19.61 8.91
C ARG A 121 3.88 18.61 9.75
N LEU A 122 2.73 18.16 9.24
CA LEU A 122 1.91 17.15 9.92
C LEU A 122 2.61 15.80 10.00
N ALA A 123 3.31 15.38 8.95
CA ALA A 123 4.09 14.14 8.96
C ALA A 123 5.26 14.21 9.97
N ALA A 124 6.01 15.32 9.98
CA ALA A 124 7.08 15.58 10.93
C ALA A 124 6.57 15.54 12.38
N LEU A 125 5.40 16.13 12.65
CA LEU A 125 4.77 16.06 13.96
C LEU A 125 4.51 14.61 14.40
N THR A 126 4.13 13.70 13.49
CA THR A 126 3.97 12.28 13.85
C THR A 126 5.29 11.59 14.18
N LEU A 127 6.40 11.99 13.53
CA LEU A 127 7.74 11.51 13.87
C LEU A 127 8.14 11.99 15.28
N ASP A 128 7.86 13.24 15.62
CA ASP A 128 8.13 13.81 16.96
C ASP A 128 7.25 13.16 18.05
N MET A 129 6.07 12.68 17.68
CA MET A 129 5.19 11.89 18.56
C MET A 129 5.65 10.44 18.72
N GLY A 130 6.70 10.00 18.01
CA GLY A 130 7.28 8.66 18.16
C GLY A 130 6.97 7.67 17.05
N ALA A 131 6.38 8.09 15.92
CA ALA A 131 6.33 7.21 14.75
C ALA A 131 7.75 6.80 14.31
N ASP A 132 7.90 5.55 13.89
CA ASP A 132 9.17 4.99 13.37
C ASP A 132 9.44 5.42 11.92
N GLY A 133 8.44 6.01 11.27
CA GLY A 133 8.56 6.47 9.89
C GLY A 133 7.24 6.98 9.33
N VAL A 134 7.33 7.53 8.12
CA VAL A 134 6.21 8.12 7.40
C VAL A 134 6.02 7.48 6.03
N ILE A 135 4.77 7.26 5.64
CA ILE A 135 4.39 6.66 4.37
C ILE A 135 3.51 7.64 3.60
N ILE A 136 3.86 7.94 2.35
CA ILE A 136 2.96 8.66 1.45
C ILE A 136 2.08 7.65 0.71
N ASP A 137 0.77 7.82 0.83
CA ASP A 137 -0.25 6.98 0.21
C ASP A 137 -0.43 7.26 -1.28
N ASP A 138 -0.96 6.27 -1.99
CA ASP A 138 -1.11 6.27 -3.45
C ASP A 138 -2.17 7.25 -3.96
N LEU A 139 -3.16 7.59 -3.13
CA LEU A 139 -4.24 8.52 -3.48
C LEU A 139 -3.77 9.93 -3.79
N GLY A 140 -2.55 10.30 -3.36
CA GLY A 140 -1.96 11.55 -3.80
C GLY A 140 -1.67 11.51 -5.31
N LEU A 141 -1.35 10.33 -5.86
CA LEU A 141 -0.60 10.14 -7.13
C LEU A 141 -1.40 10.54 -8.37
N PHE A 142 -2.70 10.81 -8.25
CA PHE A 142 -3.55 11.10 -9.40
C PHE A 142 -3.50 12.58 -9.78
N GLY A 143 -3.24 12.86 -11.06
CA GLY A 143 -3.48 14.18 -11.67
C GLY A 143 -2.47 15.32 -11.43
N LEU A 144 -1.39 15.14 -10.66
CA LEU A 144 -0.51 16.27 -10.28
C LEU A 144 0.92 16.18 -10.84
N GLU A 145 1.53 17.36 -11.04
CA GLU A 145 2.85 17.57 -11.64
C GLU A 145 3.98 16.87 -10.87
N ALA A 146 4.96 16.32 -11.59
CA ALA A 146 6.10 15.60 -11.01
C ALA A 146 6.95 16.50 -10.07
N SER A 147 7.02 17.80 -10.32
CA SER A 147 7.73 18.78 -9.48
C SER A 147 7.17 18.85 -8.06
N LYS A 148 5.84 18.80 -7.90
CA LYS A 148 5.18 18.83 -6.59
C LYS A 148 5.45 17.56 -5.79
N TRP A 149 5.53 16.44 -6.50
CA TRP A 149 5.94 15.15 -5.93
C TRP A 149 7.38 15.17 -5.45
N GLU A 150 8.30 15.60 -6.29
CA GLU A 150 9.71 15.71 -5.91
C GLU A 150 9.89 16.66 -4.74
N LYS A 151 9.12 17.76 -4.69
CA LYS A 151 9.12 18.69 -3.56
C LYS A 151 8.65 18.04 -2.26
N VAL A 152 7.51 17.36 -2.24
CA VAL A 152 7.01 16.73 -0.99
C VAL A 152 7.96 15.63 -0.50
N PHE A 153 8.46 14.77 -1.40
CA PHE A 153 9.39 13.70 -1.05
C PHE A 153 10.74 14.23 -0.58
N SER A 154 11.28 15.26 -1.24
CA SER A 154 12.53 15.92 -0.83
C SER A 154 12.42 16.55 0.56
N LEU A 155 11.30 17.22 0.85
CA LEU A 155 11.07 17.81 2.17
C LEU A 155 10.92 16.73 3.27
N LEU A 156 10.16 15.66 3.01
CA LEU A 156 10.05 14.55 3.96
C LEU A 156 11.36 13.78 4.15
N ARG A 157 12.16 13.67 3.09
CA ARG A 157 13.50 13.07 3.18
C ARG A 157 14.39 13.89 4.11
N LYS A 158 14.36 15.23 4.01
CA LYS A 158 15.07 16.10 4.99
C LYS A 158 14.59 15.87 6.42
N GLU A 159 13.28 15.74 6.65
CA GLU A 159 12.73 15.48 7.98
C GLU A 159 13.17 14.11 8.55
N THR A 160 13.25 13.09 7.70
CA THR A 160 13.69 11.74 8.11
C THR A 160 15.21 11.66 8.27
N ASP A 161 16.00 12.28 7.40
CA ASP A 161 17.47 12.32 7.53
C ASP A 161 17.93 13.11 8.78
N ALA A 162 17.17 14.13 9.18
CA ALA A 162 17.39 14.85 10.43
C ALA A 162 17.14 13.97 11.67
N ARG A 163 16.40 12.87 11.52
CA ARG A 163 16.05 11.91 12.57
C ARG A 163 16.56 10.52 12.15
N LYS A 164 17.87 10.28 12.33
CA LYS A 164 18.62 9.13 11.79
C LYS A 164 18.02 7.73 12.04
N ASP A 165 17.06 7.60 12.96
CA ASP A 165 16.33 6.38 13.27
C ASP A 165 15.00 6.23 12.53
N LYS A 166 14.59 7.17 11.67
CA LYS A 166 13.29 7.20 10.98
C LYS A 166 13.41 6.86 9.51
N ILE A 167 12.36 6.24 8.96
CA ILE A 167 12.28 5.89 7.53
C ILE A 167 11.16 6.61 6.81
N LEU A 168 11.38 6.90 5.52
CA LEU A 168 10.39 7.41 4.59
C LEU A 168 10.04 6.34 3.57
N MET A 169 8.74 6.22 3.31
CA MET A 169 8.16 5.14 2.51
C MET A 169 7.10 5.68 1.56
N SER A 170 6.80 4.90 0.53
CA SER A 170 5.73 5.23 -0.40
C SER A 170 4.91 4.02 -0.79
N SER A 171 3.59 4.17 -0.70
CA SER A 171 2.61 3.21 -1.20
C SER A 171 2.14 3.62 -2.60
N THR A 172 2.15 2.70 -3.57
CA THR A 172 1.70 3.00 -4.95
C THR A 172 1.11 1.77 -5.64
N PHE A 173 0.26 1.97 -6.65
CA PHE A 173 -0.23 0.85 -7.47
C PHE A 173 0.81 0.34 -8.47
N PRO A 174 1.10 -0.97 -8.53
CA PRO A 174 2.13 -1.54 -9.40
C PRO A 174 1.85 -1.33 -10.90
N HIS A 175 0.58 -1.25 -11.31
CA HIS A 175 0.20 -1.05 -12.71
C HIS A 175 0.37 0.40 -13.21
N LEU A 176 0.68 1.35 -12.32
CA LEU A 176 0.92 2.75 -12.70
C LEU A 176 2.36 3.02 -13.17
N SER A 177 3.21 2.00 -13.23
CA SER A 177 4.61 2.10 -13.68
C SER A 177 4.76 2.73 -15.08
N ASN A 178 3.79 2.49 -15.98
CA ASN A 178 3.81 3.00 -17.35
C ASN A 178 3.23 4.41 -17.50
N VAL A 179 2.21 4.78 -16.74
CA VAL A 179 1.52 6.08 -16.90
C VAL A 179 2.39 7.24 -16.43
N LYS A 180 3.37 7.00 -15.54
CA LYS A 180 4.24 8.03 -14.96
C LYS A 180 5.61 7.49 -14.55
N LYS A 181 6.48 7.08 -15.50
CA LYS A 181 7.88 6.71 -15.24
C LYS A 181 8.62 7.68 -14.29
N ARG A 182 8.19 8.96 -14.23
CA ARG A 182 8.69 10.00 -13.30
C ARG A 182 8.30 9.78 -11.83
N LEU A 183 7.07 9.37 -11.51
CA LEU A 183 6.63 9.29 -10.12
C LEU A 183 7.27 8.12 -9.39
N TRP A 184 7.34 6.96 -10.04
CA TRP A 184 8.06 5.81 -9.48
C TRP A 184 9.55 6.15 -9.29
N GLY A 185 10.16 6.88 -10.22
CA GLY A 185 11.54 7.34 -10.05
C GLY A 185 11.71 8.25 -8.83
N ILE A 186 10.78 9.17 -8.61
CA ILE A 186 10.76 10.03 -7.41
C ILE A 186 10.59 9.17 -6.16
N THR A 187 9.59 8.28 -6.10
CA THR A 187 9.37 7.45 -4.91
C THR A 187 10.59 6.57 -4.61
N PHE A 188 11.22 5.97 -5.62
CA PHE A 188 12.42 5.14 -5.47
C PHE A 188 13.66 5.94 -5.04
N LYS A 189 13.82 7.16 -5.56
CA LYS A 189 14.95 8.04 -5.24
C LYS A 189 14.90 8.50 -3.78
N TYR A 190 13.70 8.74 -3.26
CA TYR A 190 13.51 9.34 -1.95
C TYR A 190 13.02 8.40 -0.85
N SER A 191 12.68 7.14 -1.11
CA SER A 191 12.12 6.24 -0.08
C SER A 191 13.12 5.16 0.32
N ASP A 192 13.08 4.76 1.59
CA ASP A 192 13.78 3.58 2.11
C ASP A 192 13.02 2.30 1.76
N TYR A 193 11.68 2.40 1.69
CA TYR A 193 10.82 1.31 1.26
C TYR A 193 9.75 1.75 0.27
N PHE A 194 9.53 0.88 -0.72
CA PHE A 194 8.47 0.94 -1.69
C PHE A 194 7.42 -0.12 -1.39
N LEU A 195 6.16 0.30 -1.30
CA LEU A 195 5.04 -0.51 -0.81
C LEU A 195 4.00 -0.68 -1.93
N PRO A 196 4.20 -1.58 -2.91
CA PRO A 196 3.22 -1.75 -3.96
C PRO A 196 1.93 -2.35 -3.44
N GLN A 197 0.82 -1.79 -3.88
CA GLN A 197 -0.52 -2.29 -3.60
C GLN A 197 -0.83 -3.50 -4.49
N ASN A 198 -0.30 -4.67 -4.10
CA ASN A 198 -0.50 -5.98 -4.73
C ASN A 198 -1.89 -6.55 -4.42
N TYR A 199 -2.93 -5.76 -4.65
CA TYR A 199 -4.32 -6.10 -4.37
C TYR A 199 -4.83 -7.08 -5.42
N TRP A 200 -4.51 -8.37 -5.30
CA TRP A 200 -4.73 -9.37 -6.35
C TRP A 200 -6.14 -9.43 -6.91
N MET A 201 -7.14 -9.05 -6.11
CA MET A 201 -8.53 -8.93 -6.53
C MET A 201 -8.78 -7.89 -7.64
N GLN A 202 -7.93 -6.89 -7.74
CA GLN A 202 -7.97 -5.85 -8.79
C GLN A 202 -7.23 -6.27 -10.07
N PHE A 203 -6.57 -7.43 -10.05
CA PHE A 203 -5.84 -7.96 -11.19
C PHE A 203 -6.68 -9.07 -11.83
N GLU A 204 -7.15 -8.80 -13.04
CA GLU A 204 -7.85 -9.77 -13.87
C GLU A 204 -6.88 -10.34 -14.92
N ALA A 205 -6.88 -11.66 -15.06
CA ALA A 205 -6.29 -12.35 -16.20
C ALA A 205 -7.41 -13.03 -16.99
N PHE A 206 -7.21 -13.21 -18.29
CA PHE A 206 -8.09 -14.07 -19.08
C PHE A 206 -7.62 -15.51 -18.93
N ASP A 207 -8.54 -16.42 -18.58
CA ASP A 207 -8.29 -17.84 -18.86
C ASP A 207 -8.17 -18.01 -20.37
N GLY A 208 -7.44 -19.02 -20.85
CA GLY A 208 -7.19 -19.23 -22.30
C GLY A 208 -8.46 -19.37 -23.17
N HIS A 209 -9.65 -19.25 -22.59
CA HIS A 209 -10.97 -19.28 -23.22
C HIS A 209 -11.67 -17.91 -23.20
N GLY A 210 -10.96 -16.84 -22.81
CA GLY A 210 -11.47 -15.47 -22.84
C GLY A 210 -12.37 -15.08 -21.66
N LYS A 211 -12.48 -15.92 -20.61
CA LYS A 211 -13.16 -15.52 -19.37
C LYS A 211 -12.20 -14.83 -18.42
N LYS A 212 -12.67 -13.73 -17.83
CA LYS A 212 -11.93 -13.03 -16.78
C LYS A 212 -11.89 -13.87 -15.51
N LYS A 213 -10.69 -14.01 -14.95
CA LYS A 213 -10.42 -14.67 -13.67
C LYS A 213 -9.51 -13.76 -12.84
N THR A 214 -9.81 -13.63 -11.56
CA THR A 214 -8.91 -12.98 -10.61
C THR A 214 -7.56 -13.69 -10.59
N MET A 215 -6.47 -12.91 -10.63
CA MET A 215 -5.12 -13.45 -10.55
C MET A 215 -4.84 -14.04 -9.16
N ASP A 216 -4.05 -15.12 -9.13
CA ASP A 216 -3.55 -15.67 -7.87
C ASP A 216 -2.60 -14.68 -7.17
N PRO A 217 -2.63 -14.57 -5.83
CA PRO A 217 -1.74 -13.67 -5.08
C PRO A 217 -0.25 -13.82 -5.44
N ALA A 218 0.23 -15.03 -5.71
CA ALA A 218 1.63 -15.26 -6.07
C ALA A 218 2.01 -14.59 -7.40
N HIS A 219 1.12 -14.61 -8.39
CA HIS A 219 1.35 -13.94 -9.67
C HIS A 219 1.36 -12.43 -9.54
N VAL A 220 0.53 -11.88 -8.66
CA VAL A 220 0.46 -10.42 -8.44
C VAL A 220 1.68 -9.93 -7.66
N LEU A 221 2.20 -10.73 -6.72
CA LEU A 221 3.49 -10.50 -6.09
C LEU A 221 4.63 -10.49 -7.12
N ALA A 222 4.69 -11.49 -8.00
CA ALA A 222 5.68 -11.54 -9.07
C ALA A 222 5.59 -10.33 -10.02
N TYR A 223 4.37 -9.89 -10.34
CA TYR A 223 4.17 -8.67 -11.12
C TYR A 223 4.75 -7.44 -10.40
N GLY A 224 4.45 -7.25 -9.12
CA GLY A 224 5.00 -6.14 -8.32
C GLY A 224 6.53 -6.16 -8.23
N GLN A 225 7.11 -7.35 -8.01
CA GLN A 225 8.56 -7.56 -8.00
C GLN A 225 9.19 -7.14 -9.33
N ASN A 226 8.65 -7.60 -10.46
CA ASN A 226 9.16 -7.22 -11.77
C ASN A 226 9.11 -5.69 -11.99
N GLN A 227 8.05 -5.01 -11.56
CA GLN A 227 8.00 -3.55 -11.66
C GLN A 227 9.07 -2.87 -10.78
N PHE A 228 9.33 -3.41 -9.58
CA PHE A 228 10.38 -2.92 -8.69
C PHE A 228 11.79 -3.16 -9.27
N ASP A 229 12.07 -4.34 -9.82
CA ASP A 229 13.37 -4.68 -10.42
C ASP A 229 13.68 -3.79 -11.63
N ASN A 230 12.67 -3.50 -12.46
CA ASN A 230 12.80 -2.54 -13.56
C ASN A 230 13.17 -1.13 -13.08
N MET A 231 12.74 -0.72 -11.89
CA MET A 231 13.15 0.55 -11.30
C MET A 231 14.56 0.48 -10.72
N ARG A 232 14.88 -0.59 -9.99
CA ARG A 232 16.22 -0.80 -9.44
C ARG A 232 17.28 -0.82 -10.53
N ALA A 233 17.00 -1.42 -11.69
CA ALA A 233 17.89 -1.36 -12.85
C ALA A 233 18.17 0.06 -13.37
N ARG A 234 17.23 1.00 -13.17
CA ARG A 234 17.38 2.42 -13.53
C ARG A 234 18.01 3.28 -12.43
N TYR A 235 17.93 2.82 -11.18
CA TYR A 235 18.44 3.50 -9.99
C TYR A 235 19.27 2.51 -9.15
N PRO A 236 20.42 2.02 -9.67
CA PRO A 236 21.18 0.92 -9.05
C PRO A 236 21.72 1.26 -7.66
N ASP A 237 21.94 2.55 -7.38
CA ASP A 237 22.45 3.04 -6.10
C ASP A 237 21.34 3.32 -5.07
N SER A 238 20.06 3.15 -5.43
CA SER A 238 18.96 3.38 -4.50
C SER A 238 18.95 2.30 -3.40
N PRO A 239 18.92 2.68 -2.12
CA PRO A 239 18.78 1.73 -1.01
C PRO A 239 17.34 1.26 -0.82
N CYS A 240 16.41 1.72 -1.68
CA CYS A 240 14.99 1.42 -1.56
C CYS A 240 14.73 -0.09 -1.60
N LYS A 241 13.93 -0.57 -0.65
CA LYS A 241 13.56 -1.99 -0.51
C LYS A 241 12.07 -2.18 -0.81
N LEU A 242 11.68 -3.42 -1.12
CA LEU A 242 10.31 -3.75 -1.49
C LEU A 242 9.55 -4.40 -0.32
N ILE A 243 8.34 -3.89 -0.01
CA ILE A 243 7.41 -4.45 0.97
C ILE A 243 6.02 -4.59 0.32
N PRO A 244 5.63 -5.78 -0.17
CA PRO A 244 4.37 -5.94 -0.87
C PRO A 244 3.17 -5.83 0.08
N ILE A 245 2.12 -5.13 -0.38
CA ILE A 245 0.90 -4.91 0.40
C ILE A 245 -0.28 -5.62 -0.27
N GLY A 246 -0.83 -6.62 0.42
CA GLY A 246 -2.06 -7.32 0.02
C GLY A 246 -3.31 -6.58 0.47
N ARG A 247 -4.50 -7.04 0.05
CA ARG A 247 -5.79 -6.44 0.43
C ARG A 247 -6.64 -7.43 1.21
N THR A 248 -7.37 -6.95 2.20
CA THR A 248 -8.18 -7.78 3.11
C THR A 248 -9.70 -7.59 2.99
N TYR A 249 -10.17 -6.74 2.07
CA TYR A 249 -11.59 -6.45 1.83
C TYR A 249 -11.96 -6.60 0.35
N GLY A 250 -13.24 -6.79 0.05
CA GLY A 250 -13.76 -7.03 -1.30
C GLY A 250 -14.38 -8.43 -1.46
N THR A 251 -15.11 -8.64 -2.55
CA THR A 251 -15.62 -9.95 -2.92
C THR A 251 -14.44 -10.92 -3.14
N ASN A 252 -14.54 -12.15 -2.65
CA ASN A 252 -13.51 -13.21 -2.76
C ASN A 252 -12.23 -13.08 -1.90
N THR A 253 -12.19 -12.14 -0.95
CA THR A 253 -11.12 -12.11 0.07
C THR A 253 -11.48 -13.02 1.24
N ASN A 254 -10.67 -14.05 1.49
CA ASN A 254 -10.87 -15.01 2.58
C ASN A 254 -9.53 -15.42 3.21
N ALA A 255 -9.57 -16.09 4.35
CA ALA A 255 -8.36 -16.50 5.06
C ALA A 255 -7.44 -17.38 4.19
N ALA A 256 -7.99 -18.21 3.30
CA ALA A 256 -7.18 -19.05 2.42
C ALA A 256 -6.40 -18.24 1.37
N SER A 257 -7.00 -17.22 0.74
CA SER A 257 -6.29 -16.36 -0.21
C SER A 257 -5.26 -15.45 0.48
N ILE A 258 -5.57 -14.94 1.67
CA ILE A 258 -4.62 -14.17 2.48
C ILE A 258 -3.45 -15.07 2.91
N ASN A 259 -3.71 -16.31 3.36
CA ASN A 259 -2.65 -17.24 3.72
C ASN A 259 -1.72 -17.58 2.54
N ARG A 260 -2.27 -17.72 1.31
CA ARG A 260 -1.44 -17.87 0.11
C ARG A 260 -0.58 -16.64 -0.15
N PHE A 261 -1.12 -15.43 0.04
CA PHE A 261 -0.32 -14.19 -0.05
C PHE A 261 0.82 -14.18 0.97
N ILE A 262 0.54 -14.45 2.25
CA ILE A 262 1.53 -14.48 3.34
C ILE A 262 2.65 -15.47 3.01
N ASN A 263 2.31 -16.72 2.67
CA ASN A 263 3.29 -17.77 2.39
C ASN A 263 4.10 -17.51 1.12
N SER A 264 3.50 -16.86 0.12
CA SER A 264 4.22 -16.47 -1.09
C SER A 264 5.20 -15.34 -0.80
N ALA A 265 4.82 -14.37 0.03
CA ALA A 265 5.69 -13.26 0.40
C ALA A 265 6.84 -13.67 1.34
N ALA A 266 6.60 -14.55 2.32
CA ALA A 266 7.59 -14.96 3.31
C ALA A 266 8.88 -15.55 2.72
N ARG A 267 8.82 -16.07 1.49
CA ARG A 267 9.95 -16.66 0.77
C ARG A 267 10.95 -15.63 0.24
N PHE A 268 10.52 -14.38 0.04
CA PHE A 268 11.26 -13.40 -0.76
C PHE A 268 11.44 -12.04 -0.08
N TYR A 269 10.59 -11.70 0.89
CA TYR A 269 10.57 -10.36 1.48
C TYR A 269 10.87 -10.40 2.98
N HIS A 270 11.59 -9.38 3.46
CA HIS A 270 11.80 -9.14 4.89
C HIS A 270 10.52 -8.70 5.59
N GLY A 271 9.62 -8.04 4.87
CA GLY A 271 8.29 -7.79 5.39
C GLY A 271 7.25 -7.72 4.29
N ALA A 272 6.00 -7.86 4.72
CA ALA A 272 4.82 -7.68 3.90
C ALA A 272 3.69 -7.12 4.77
N GLY A 273 2.61 -6.64 4.15
CA GLY A 273 1.47 -6.14 4.91
C GLY A 273 0.13 -6.40 4.26
N LEU A 274 -0.92 -6.13 5.02
CA LEU A 274 -2.30 -6.14 4.54
C LEU A 274 -2.91 -4.76 4.69
N PHE A 275 -3.55 -4.29 3.63
CA PHE A 275 -4.34 -3.07 3.64
C PHE A 275 -5.77 -3.37 4.09
N VAL A 276 -6.15 -2.74 5.20
CA VAL A 276 -7.53 -2.58 5.72
C VAL A 276 -8.15 -3.87 6.24
N ILE A 277 -8.42 -3.94 7.55
CA ILE A 277 -9.34 -4.93 8.10
C ILE A 277 -10.41 -4.27 8.95
N GLU A 278 -11.56 -3.99 8.33
CA GLU A 278 -12.77 -3.59 9.05
C GLU A 278 -13.55 -4.80 9.59
N LYS A 279 -13.36 -5.98 8.98
CA LYS A 279 -14.10 -7.20 9.30
C LYS A 279 -13.17 -8.40 9.29
N GLU A 280 -13.39 -9.32 10.22
CA GLU A 280 -12.67 -10.58 10.27
C GLU A 280 -12.77 -11.34 8.93
N PRO A 281 -11.65 -11.83 8.37
CA PRO A 281 -11.68 -12.57 7.11
C PRO A 281 -12.56 -13.82 7.19
N ALA A 282 -13.38 -14.06 6.17
CA ALA A 282 -14.19 -15.27 6.10
C ALA A 282 -13.30 -16.54 6.04
N GLY A 283 -13.80 -17.64 6.61
CA GLY A 283 -13.15 -18.96 6.52
C GLY A 283 -12.01 -19.19 7.52
N GLY A 284 -12.22 -18.86 8.80
CA GLY A 284 -11.28 -19.15 9.90
C GLY A 284 -10.66 -17.93 10.56
N GLY A 285 -10.92 -16.73 10.03
CA GLY A 285 -10.66 -15.47 10.71
C GLY A 285 -9.21 -15.21 11.07
N TRP A 286 -9.01 -14.42 12.12
CA TRP A 286 -7.68 -14.07 12.61
C TRP A 286 -6.88 -15.23 13.18
N PRO A 287 -7.48 -16.18 13.93
CA PRO A 287 -6.75 -17.32 14.45
C PRO A 287 -6.07 -18.15 13.35
N ALA A 288 -6.74 -18.34 12.21
CA ALA A 288 -6.20 -19.10 11.08
C ALA A 288 -4.98 -18.41 10.42
N LEU A 289 -4.96 -17.08 10.41
CA LEU A 289 -3.89 -16.29 9.80
C LEU A 289 -2.72 -16.05 10.76
N LYS A 290 -2.99 -16.01 12.07
CA LYS A 290 -2.01 -15.69 13.10
C LYS A 290 -0.76 -16.56 12.97
N THR A 291 -0.92 -17.88 12.84
CA THR A 291 0.21 -18.81 12.71
C THR A 291 1.10 -18.47 11.52
N ALA A 292 0.51 -18.14 10.37
CA ALA A 292 1.28 -17.77 9.18
C ALA A 292 1.98 -16.42 9.34
N MET A 293 1.32 -15.43 9.96
CA MET A 293 1.90 -14.10 10.19
C MET A 293 3.00 -14.12 11.26
N THR A 294 2.86 -14.91 12.34
CA THR A 294 3.91 -15.05 13.37
C THR A 294 5.07 -15.92 12.90
N ALA A 295 4.81 -16.88 12.02
CA ALA A 295 5.84 -17.66 11.34
C ALA A 295 6.49 -16.91 10.17
N PHE A 296 6.03 -15.69 9.86
CA PHE A 296 6.66 -14.82 8.87
C PHE A 296 8.04 -14.38 9.39
N LYS A 297 9.01 -15.24 9.16
CA LYS A 297 10.42 -14.95 9.33
C LYS A 297 10.99 -14.67 7.94
N PRO A 298 11.80 -13.62 7.76
CA PRO A 298 12.51 -13.41 6.51
C PRO A 298 13.24 -14.69 6.12
N GLY A 299 12.91 -15.24 4.96
CA GLY A 299 13.47 -16.53 4.54
C GLY A 299 15.01 -16.53 4.36
N ARG A 300 15.68 -15.37 4.34
CA ARG A 300 17.14 -15.25 4.08
C ARG A 300 17.78 -14.05 4.80
N LYS A 301 19.09 -14.14 5.07
CA LYS A 301 19.91 -13.02 5.58
C LYS A 301 20.11 -11.97 4.49
N LEU A 302 20.10 -10.68 4.87
CA LEU A 302 20.26 -9.52 3.97
C LEU A 302 21.55 -9.58 3.11
N SER A 303 22.59 -10.27 3.59
CA SER A 303 23.87 -10.48 2.90
C SER A 303 23.79 -11.49 1.74
N GLU A 304 22.83 -12.42 1.77
CA GLU A 304 22.66 -13.48 0.76
C GLU A 304 21.67 -13.05 -0.34
N SER A 305 20.89 -11.99 -0.10
CA SER A 305 19.91 -11.43 -1.04
C SER A 305 20.51 -10.50 -2.12
N LEU A 306 21.81 -10.22 -2.09
CA LEU A 306 22.42 -9.33 -3.09
C LEU A 306 22.80 -10.03 -4.41
N SER A 307 22.89 -11.36 -4.46
CA SER A 307 23.46 -12.06 -5.62
C SER A 307 22.62 -13.18 -6.26
N CYS A 308 21.39 -13.47 -5.82
CA CYS A 308 20.64 -14.62 -6.34
C CYS A 308 19.12 -14.43 -6.49
N PHE A 309 18.65 -13.22 -6.82
CA PHE A 309 17.29 -13.07 -7.37
C PHE A 309 17.33 -13.50 -8.84
N ASP A 310 17.55 -14.79 -9.07
CA ASP A 310 17.25 -15.41 -10.36
C ASP A 310 15.81 -15.09 -10.70
N GLN A 311 15.68 -14.55 -11.91
CA GLN A 311 14.45 -14.30 -12.64
C GLN A 311 13.26 -15.09 -12.08
N VAL A 312 12.30 -14.39 -11.48
CA VAL A 312 10.92 -14.83 -11.65
C VAL A 312 10.57 -14.54 -13.10
N ASN A 313 10.97 -15.44 -14.00
CA ASN A 313 10.29 -15.65 -15.26
C ASN A 313 8.90 -16.22 -14.92
N GLY A 314 8.04 -15.43 -14.29
CA GLY A 314 6.61 -15.55 -14.53
C GLY A 314 6.41 -15.42 -16.04
N PRO A 315 5.37 -16.01 -16.65
CA PRO A 315 5.28 -16.09 -18.11
C PRO A 315 5.35 -14.69 -18.73
N CYS A 316 6.56 -14.28 -19.13
CA CYS A 316 6.79 -13.31 -20.16
C CYS A 316 6.27 -14.00 -21.41
N ARG A 317 4.98 -13.82 -21.69
CA ARG A 317 4.64 -13.73 -23.09
C ARG A 317 5.44 -12.56 -23.62
N ASP A 318 6.21 -12.80 -24.67
CA ASP A 318 6.85 -11.75 -25.43
C ASP A 318 5.84 -10.62 -25.61
N THR A 319 6.22 -9.42 -25.18
CA THR A 319 5.47 -8.24 -25.61
C THR A 319 5.56 -8.27 -27.13
N PRO A 320 4.47 -8.39 -27.89
CA PRO A 320 4.58 -8.48 -29.34
C PRO A 320 5.33 -7.24 -29.84
N ASP A 321 6.41 -7.42 -30.60
CA ASP A 321 7.24 -6.35 -31.19
C ASP A 321 6.51 -5.51 -32.26
N LYS A 322 5.17 -5.55 -32.28
CA LYS A 322 4.36 -4.76 -33.19
C LYS A 322 3.46 -3.88 -32.35
N PRO A 323 3.41 -2.56 -32.61
CA PRO A 323 2.36 -1.74 -32.05
C PRO A 323 1.05 -2.44 -32.37
N ALA A 324 0.23 -2.67 -31.33
CA ALA A 324 -1.14 -3.10 -31.53
C ALA A 324 -1.68 -2.20 -32.65
N VAL A 325 -2.03 -2.82 -33.78
CA VAL A 325 -2.77 -2.17 -34.86
C VAL A 325 -3.83 -1.36 -34.15
N SER A 326 -3.76 -0.05 -34.28
CA SER A 326 -4.68 0.87 -33.65
C SER A 326 -6.07 0.41 -34.05
N THR A 327 -6.75 -0.34 -33.18
CA THR A 327 -8.19 -0.47 -33.28
C THR A 327 -8.63 0.97 -33.12
N PRO A 328 -9.17 1.61 -34.18
CA PRO A 328 -9.62 2.96 -34.04
C PRO A 328 -10.66 2.93 -32.92
N MET A 329 -10.58 3.87 -31.98
CA MET A 329 -11.72 4.13 -31.12
C MET A 329 -12.96 4.21 -32.01
N PRO A 330 -14.12 3.66 -31.60
CA PRO A 330 -15.32 3.74 -32.42
C PRO A 330 -15.57 5.20 -32.75
N THR A 331 -15.42 5.56 -34.03
CA THR A 331 -15.77 6.88 -34.50
C THR A 331 -17.25 7.08 -34.21
N GLU A 332 -17.58 8.22 -33.57
CA GLU A 332 -18.95 8.69 -33.51
C GLU A 332 -19.56 8.56 -34.90
N LYS A 333 -20.64 7.78 -35.02
CA LYS A 333 -21.39 7.70 -36.27
C LYS A 333 -21.86 9.09 -36.62
N LYS A 334 -21.16 9.73 -37.56
CA LYS A 334 -21.73 10.85 -38.31
C LYS A 334 -22.98 10.32 -39.01
N LYS A 335 -24.04 11.09 -38.84
CA LYS A 335 -25.35 10.85 -39.40
C LYS A 335 -25.23 10.98 -40.92
N GLY A 336 -25.45 9.87 -41.62
CA GLY A 336 -25.53 9.83 -43.07
C GLY A 336 -24.20 9.58 -43.76
N ASP A 337 -23.92 8.31 -44.06
CA ASP A 337 -23.25 7.93 -45.30
C ASP A 337 -23.80 6.55 -45.71
N LYS A 338 -24.38 6.52 -46.92
CA LYS A 338 -24.89 5.32 -47.58
C LYS A 338 -23.72 4.63 -48.28
N VAL A 339 -23.52 3.35 -48.03
CA VAL A 339 -22.87 2.46 -48.98
C VAL A 339 -23.71 1.20 -49.15
N LEU A 340 -24.24 1.06 -50.36
CA LEU A 340 -24.89 -0.13 -50.91
C LEU A 340 -23.86 -1.25 -51.07
N ILE A 341 -24.13 -2.47 -50.56
CA ILE A 341 -23.94 -3.75 -51.28
C ILE A 341 -25.05 -4.73 -50.86
N ALA A 342 -25.48 -5.55 -51.82
CA ALA A 342 -26.80 -6.14 -52.02
C ALA A 342 -27.12 -7.47 -51.32
N ASN A 343 -28.45 -7.71 -51.28
CA ASN A 343 -29.18 -8.99 -51.32
C ASN A 343 -29.28 -9.88 -50.07
N LYS A 344 -30.42 -9.80 -49.39
CA LYS A 344 -31.48 -10.84 -49.45
C LYS A 344 -32.82 -10.30 -48.89
N LYS A 345 -33.89 -10.75 -49.54
CA LYS A 345 -35.30 -10.31 -49.50
C LYS A 345 -35.95 -10.35 -48.11
N ASN A 346 -36.72 -9.30 -47.77
CA ASN A 346 -38.08 -9.35 -47.20
C ASN A 346 -38.74 -7.94 -47.20
N PRO A 347 -40.07 -7.81 -47.35
CA PRO A 347 -40.76 -6.54 -47.63
C PRO A 347 -41.05 -5.68 -46.37
N PRO A 348 -41.37 -4.38 -46.52
CA PRO A 348 -41.17 -3.38 -45.48
C PRO A 348 -42.37 -3.17 -44.56
N GLN A 349 -42.11 -3.03 -43.26
CA GLN A 349 -43.03 -2.37 -42.32
C GLN A 349 -42.69 -0.88 -42.23
N LYS A 350 -43.74 -0.05 -42.27
CA LYS A 350 -43.72 1.42 -42.22
C LYS A 350 -42.99 1.96 -40.98
N GLN A 351 -42.18 3.00 -41.17
CA GLN A 351 -41.62 3.83 -40.09
C GLN A 351 -42.39 5.15 -39.98
N ASP A 352 -42.80 5.48 -38.76
CA ASP A 352 -43.22 6.83 -38.36
C ASP A 352 -42.00 7.73 -38.10
N PRO A 353 -42.14 9.07 -38.20
CA PRO A 353 -41.03 10.00 -38.09
C PRO A 353 -40.55 10.19 -36.64
N PRO A 354 -39.26 10.52 -36.40
CA PRO A 354 -38.76 10.68 -35.04
C PRO A 354 -38.97 12.10 -34.50
N THR A 355 -39.56 12.20 -33.30
CA THR A 355 -39.50 13.40 -32.45
C THR A 355 -38.23 13.36 -31.59
N PRO A 356 -37.53 14.49 -31.37
CA PRO A 356 -36.28 14.53 -30.59
C PRO A 356 -36.56 14.71 -29.10
N LEU A 357 -35.75 14.08 -28.22
CA LEU A 357 -35.09 14.70 -27.04
C LEU A 357 -34.51 13.68 -26.04
N LYS A 358 -33.27 13.97 -25.62
CA LYS A 358 -32.61 13.71 -24.32
C LYS A 358 -32.59 12.27 -23.78
N LYS A 359 -31.54 11.51 -24.12
CA LYS A 359 -31.06 10.42 -23.26
C LYS A 359 -30.27 11.00 -22.09
N LYS A 360 -30.89 11.04 -20.90
CA LYS A 360 -30.18 10.88 -19.63
C LYS A 360 -29.61 9.46 -19.61
N ILE A 361 -28.31 9.32 -19.40
CA ILE A 361 -27.73 8.04 -18.98
C ILE A 361 -28.24 7.78 -17.56
N ARG A 362 -29.04 6.72 -17.39
CA ARG A 362 -29.36 6.16 -16.06
C ARG A 362 -28.22 5.23 -15.67
N PHE A 363 -27.58 5.50 -14.54
CA PHE A 363 -26.80 4.51 -13.81
C PHE A 363 -27.75 3.54 -13.10
N SER A 364 -27.33 2.27 -12.98
CA SER A 364 -28.05 1.28 -12.18
C SER A 364 -27.99 1.69 -10.69
N PRO A 365 -29.10 1.65 -9.93
CA PRO A 365 -29.16 2.15 -8.55
C PRO A 365 -28.27 1.39 -7.55
N GLU A 366 -27.69 0.25 -7.92
CA GLU A 366 -26.99 -0.63 -6.97
C GLU A 366 -25.49 -0.32 -6.79
N ASN A 367 -24.93 0.65 -7.54
CA ASN A 367 -23.52 1.05 -7.42
C ASN A 367 -23.32 2.53 -7.03
N GLU A 368 -24.39 3.29 -6.74
CA GLU A 368 -24.31 4.72 -6.41
C GLU A 368 -24.29 5.04 -4.89
N GLN A 369 -24.24 4.02 -4.02
CA GLN A 369 -24.15 4.22 -2.57
C GLN A 369 -22.73 4.03 -1.97
N SER A 370 -21.71 3.69 -2.75
CA SER A 370 -20.35 3.50 -2.21
C SER A 370 -19.39 4.66 -2.49
N PHE A 371 -19.78 5.66 -3.26
CA PHE A 371 -18.93 6.80 -3.58
C PHE A 371 -19.75 8.10 -3.64
N LYS A 372 -20.17 8.56 -2.47
CA LYS A 372 -20.40 9.99 -2.20
C LYS A 372 -19.52 10.33 -1.01
N PHE A 373 -18.41 11.03 -1.27
CA PHE A 373 -17.58 11.70 -0.28
C PHE A 373 -17.66 13.20 -0.52
#